data_AF-A0A9P8GU55-F1
#
_entry.id   AF-A0A9P8GU55-F1
#
_cell.length_a   1.000
_cell.length_b   1.000
_cell.length_c   1.000
_cell.angle_alpha   90.00
_cell.angle_beta   90.00
_cell.angle_gamma   90.00
#
_symmetry.space_group_name_H-M   'P 1'
#
loop_
_entity.id
_entity.type
_entity.pdbx_description
1 polymer ?
#
loop_
_entity_poly.entity_id
_entity_poly.type
_entity_poly.pdbx_seq_one_letter_code
_entity_poly.pdbx_strand_id
1 'polypeptide(L)'
;MSDTDMPDADDRSDVSSVFEPTFPPVDQLRSYTVIHPPALPEWTNIDGTDYKTRWYDDSWRYTARAYSKVDGAGFEVRQMDINNRDDFEPEDPYNPLWWPPKYALGAPSDNKAVWQALLGHWGFSVLEKAGFINFYPGDEDVDMKPLGRLAGKRNPSGRRTELIHPILRRGMWKDIDDDEYDLMEPALLLASAILDDPAALAFFHAIANTKSMTKFHDATHGPCLVASIPATLTDQQQTEVYNKIIKMRDWTIWHLMPLREMVTVGGYGVTRPRKKINNQDRSASQAYTSQSDIHICQSYISILERYRDDDVNDTNEHGEQLEGWLDRFNVPLSRRPRTLFSDSAIDRTVFSLAETLVHEFAHAFSMAYFPIPPHPTYESPEEPWIQGNRSNELGCALIDHLLGGLAYAMTAYTTCDTTEHRHMVNCPFGMYIEGQWDLWVEDDGVERVRTDTPAAGSTSRQTIYPIPQKYFYNMLTEETWKQQVPRFGLASIRMPRLKEWSMTIPKPN
;
A
#
# COMPACT_ATOMS: atom_id res chain seq x y z
N MET A 1 -32.05 52.53 -45.95
CA MET A 1 -30.96 53.00 -45.07
C MET A 1 -31.61 53.29 -43.74
N SER A 2 -31.55 52.29 -42.87
CA SER A 2 -32.13 52.22 -41.55
C SER A 2 -31.07 52.58 -40.52
N ASP A 3 -31.44 53.37 -39.52
CA ASP A 3 -31.09 53.15 -38.11
C ASP A 3 -31.76 54.24 -37.27
N THR A 4 -32.70 53.84 -36.42
CA THR A 4 -32.83 54.29 -35.01
C THR A 4 -33.95 53.54 -34.27
N ASP A 5 -33.61 53.20 -33.01
CA ASP A 5 -34.43 53.04 -31.80
C ASP A 5 -34.98 51.67 -31.33
N MET A 6 -34.24 51.11 -30.34
CA MET A 6 -34.63 50.77 -28.94
C MET A 6 -35.71 49.67 -28.69
N PRO A 7 -35.93 49.13 -27.45
CA PRO A 7 -35.32 49.38 -26.12
C PRO A 7 -35.08 48.13 -25.20
N ASP A 8 -34.50 48.41 -24.02
CA ASP A 8 -34.71 47.88 -22.65
C ASP A 8 -34.64 46.37 -22.32
N ALA A 9 -33.81 46.02 -21.33
CA ALA A 9 -34.22 45.82 -19.92
C ALA A 9 -33.20 44.94 -19.17
N ASP A 10 -32.94 45.31 -17.92
CA ASP A 10 -32.53 44.49 -16.77
C ASP A 10 -31.56 43.31 -16.98
N ASP A 11 -30.39 43.38 -16.35
CA ASP A 11 -30.09 42.38 -15.31
C ASP A 11 -29.09 42.89 -14.26
N ARG A 12 -29.53 42.84 -13.01
CA ARG A 12 -28.72 42.85 -11.80
C ARG A 12 -28.84 41.44 -11.22
N SER A 13 -27.86 40.57 -11.42
CA SER A 13 -27.45 39.56 -10.43
C SER A 13 -26.32 38.68 -10.94
N ASP A 14 -25.61 38.09 -9.98
CA ASP A 14 -24.68 36.97 -10.11
C ASP A 14 -23.23 37.24 -10.53
N VAL A 15 -22.53 37.83 -9.57
CA VAL A 15 -21.37 37.16 -8.95
C VAL A 15 -21.69 35.69 -8.59
N SER A 16 -21.62 34.80 -9.58
CA SER A 16 -21.34 33.37 -9.37
C SER A 16 -21.03 32.66 -10.69
N SER A 17 -19.75 32.56 -11.03
CA SER A 17 -19.28 31.32 -11.66
C SER A 17 -18.07 30.86 -10.87
N VAL A 18 -18.41 30.23 -9.75
CA VAL A 18 -17.57 29.22 -9.10
C VAL A 18 -16.99 28.35 -10.21
N PHE A 19 -15.68 28.13 -10.15
CA PHE A 19 -15.00 27.09 -10.90
C PHE A 19 -15.84 25.81 -10.82
N GLU A 20 -16.58 25.46 -11.87
CA GLU A 20 -17.02 24.08 -12.03
C GLU A 20 -15.75 23.27 -12.34
N PRO A 21 -15.30 22.37 -11.45
CA PRO A 21 -14.20 21.50 -11.79
C PRO A 21 -14.72 20.56 -12.88
N THR A 22 -14.36 20.84 -14.13
CA THR A 22 -14.50 19.87 -15.20
C THR A 22 -13.61 18.68 -14.85
N PHE A 23 -14.21 17.60 -14.33
CA PHE A 23 -13.56 16.31 -14.22
C PHE A 23 -13.25 15.82 -15.64
N PRO A 24 -12.04 15.30 -15.91
CA PRO A 24 -11.77 14.67 -17.19
C PRO A 24 -12.69 13.43 -17.37
N PRO A 25 -13.03 13.04 -18.62
CA PRO A 25 -13.95 11.94 -18.89
C PRO A 25 -13.54 10.64 -18.21
N VAL A 26 -14.56 9.94 -17.69
CA VAL A 26 -14.50 8.73 -16.85
C VAL A 26 -13.79 7.54 -17.53
N ASP A 27 -13.58 7.58 -18.85
CA ASP A 27 -13.04 6.46 -19.63
C ASP A 27 -11.54 6.54 -19.97
N GLN A 28 -10.80 7.54 -19.49
CA GLN A 28 -9.36 7.60 -19.71
C GLN A 28 -8.59 7.15 -18.47
N LEU A 29 -8.45 5.83 -18.34
CA LEU A 29 -7.23 5.25 -17.78
C LEU A 29 -6.04 5.92 -18.47
N ARG A 30 -5.37 6.84 -17.78
CA ARG A 30 -4.10 7.36 -18.27
C ARG A 30 -3.19 6.15 -18.38
N SER A 31 -2.70 5.89 -19.58
CA SER A 31 -1.67 4.89 -19.81
C SER A 31 -0.58 5.11 -18.76
N TYR A 32 -0.22 4.08 -17.99
CA TYR A 32 0.92 4.11 -17.05
C TYR A 32 2.26 4.22 -17.80
N THR A 33 2.28 4.92 -18.92
CA THR A 33 3.45 5.33 -19.68
C THR A 33 4.11 6.47 -18.91
N VAL A 34 5.41 6.33 -18.64
CA VAL A 34 6.18 7.47 -18.16
C VAL A 34 6.01 8.61 -19.12
N ILE A 35 5.74 9.76 -18.53
CA ILE A 35 5.57 10.97 -19.27
C ILE A 35 6.98 11.46 -19.65
N HIS A 36 7.54 10.98 -20.77
CA HIS A 36 8.86 11.41 -21.27
C HIS A 36 8.89 11.88 -22.74
N PRO A 37 9.23 13.16 -22.99
CA PRO A 37 9.24 14.23 -21.97
C PRO A 37 7.83 14.37 -21.39
N PRO A 38 7.65 14.96 -20.19
CA PRO A 38 6.33 15.08 -19.60
C PRO A 38 5.35 15.67 -20.62
N ALA A 39 4.40 14.84 -21.03
CA ALA A 39 3.28 15.14 -21.91
C ALA A 39 2.80 16.51 -21.52
N LEU A 40 2.83 17.40 -22.49
CA LEU A 40 2.37 18.76 -22.30
C LEU A 40 0.95 18.70 -21.71
N PRO A 41 0.54 19.71 -20.95
CA PRO A 41 -0.85 19.83 -20.49
C PRO A 41 -1.81 19.51 -21.62
N GLU A 42 -2.98 18.95 -21.32
CA GLU A 42 -3.97 18.62 -22.35
C GLU A 42 -4.39 19.84 -23.17
N TRP A 43 -4.32 21.02 -22.55
CA TRP A 43 -4.65 22.31 -23.15
C TRP A 43 -3.46 23.28 -23.08
N THR A 44 -3.15 23.87 -24.23
CA THR A 44 -2.17 24.95 -24.41
C THR A 44 -2.94 26.25 -24.60
N ASN A 45 -2.72 27.22 -23.72
CA ASN A 45 -3.28 28.56 -23.90
C ASN A 45 -2.50 29.30 -25.00
N ILE A 46 -3.14 29.80 -26.04
CA ILE A 46 -2.50 30.63 -27.08
C ILE A 46 -3.31 31.91 -27.15
N ASP A 47 -2.68 33.04 -26.85
CA ASP A 47 -3.28 34.38 -26.89
C ASP A 47 -4.61 34.47 -26.09
N GLY A 48 -4.62 33.89 -24.89
CA GLY A 48 -5.78 33.89 -23.99
C GLY A 48 -6.83 32.81 -24.30
N THR A 49 -6.63 31.99 -25.33
CA THR A 49 -7.58 30.92 -25.72
C THR A 49 -6.96 29.53 -25.53
N ASP A 50 -7.66 28.60 -24.88
CA ASP A 50 -7.18 27.24 -24.66
C ASP A 50 -7.43 26.33 -25.87
N TYR A 51 -6.39 25.62 -26.32
CA TYR A 51 -6.44 24.67 -27.44
C TYR A 51 -5.90 23.31 -27.02
N LYS A 52 -6.45 22.23 -27.60
CA LYS A 52 -5.94 20.88 -27.34
C LYS A 52 -4.48 20.80 -27.79
N THR A 53 -3.61 20.45 -26.87
CA THR A 53 -2.17 20.44 -27.09
C THR A 53 -1.75 19.38 -28.09
N ARG A 54 -0.98 19.79 -29.09
CA ARG A 54 -0.39 18.92 -30.11
C ARG A 54 1.12 18.93 -29.94
N TRP A 55 1.65 17.78 -29.54
CA TRP A 55 3.08 17.63 -29.20
C TRP A 55 4.04 18.23 -30.24
N TYR A 56 3.80 17.93 -31.52
CA TYR A 56 4.60 18.42 -32.64
C TYR A 56 4.54 19.95 -32.79
N ASP A 57 3.38 20.54 -32.52
CA ASP A 57 3.11 21.97 -32.76
C ASP A 57 3.42 22.86 -31.55
N ASP A 58 3.35 22.31 -30.33
CA ASP A 58 3.30 23.09 -29.09
C ASP A 58 4.46 22.85 -28.12
N SER A 59 5.30 21.83 -28.33
CA SER A 59 6.40 21.49 -27.41
C SER A 59 7.40 22.63 -27.20
N TRP A 60 7.62 23.46 -28.22
CA TRP A 60 8.48 24.63 -28.12
C TRP A 60 7.92 25.71 -27.20
N ARG A 61 6.63 25.67 -26.82
CA ARG A 61 5.98 26.65 -25.94
C ARG A 61 6.22 26.35 -24.46
N TYR A 62 6.92 25.27 -24.13
CA TYR A 62 7.14 24.85 -22.76
C TYR A 62 8.63 24.86 -22.42
N THR A 63 8.94 25.29 -21.20
CA THR A 63 10.30 25.31 -20.66
C THR A 63 10.35 24.57 -19.33
N ALA A 64 11.53 24.06 -18.99
CA ALA A 64 11.82 23.45 -17.70
C ALA A 64 12.72 24.38 -16.89
N ARG A 65 12.29 24.73 -15.68
CA ARG A 65 13.03 25.61 -14.78
C ARG A 65 13.40 24.89 -13.50
N ALA A 66 14.65 24.98 -13.09
CA ALA A 66 15.06 24.52 -11.76
C ALA A 66 14.46 25.45 -10.71
N TYR A 67 13.84 24.88 -9.68
CA TYR A 67 13.06 25.63 -8.69
C TYR A 67 13.91 26.50 -7.73
N SER A 68 15.18 26.14 -7.49
CA SER A 68 16.05 26.86 -6.54
C SER A 68 17.52 26.86 -7.01
N LYS A 69 18.18 28.02 -6.84
CA LYS A 69 19.64 28.20 -7.04
C LYS A 69 20.50 27.60 -5.93
N VAL A 70 19.90 27.17 -4.81
CA VAL A 70 20.65 26.78 -3.61
C VAL A 70 20.88 25.26 -3.57
N ASP A 71 19.91 24.43 -3.96
CA ASP A 71 20.05 22.96 -3.78
C ASP A 71 19.57 22.08 -4.97
N GLY A 72 19.10 22.65 -6.09
CA GLY A 72 18.88 21.90 -7.34
C GLY A 72 17.85 20.75 -7.31
N ALA A 73 17.07 20.59 -6.24
CA ALA A 73 16.14 19.45 -6.08
C ALA A 73 14.77 19.72 -6.74
N GLY A 74 14.72 19.63 -8.07
CA GLY A 74 13.46 19.53 -8.82
C GLY A 74 13.31 20.54 -9.96
N PHE A 75 12.38 20.23 -10.86
CA PHE A 75 12.09 21.01 -12.06
C PHE A 75 10.59 21.32 -12.14
N GLU A 76 10.27 22.53 -12.55
CA GLU A 76 8.93 22.91 -12.95
C GLU A 76 8.84 22.97 -14.46
N VAL A 77 7.80 22.36 -15.02
CA VAL A 77 7.46 22.55 -16.42
C VAL A 77 6.46 23.71 -16.50
N ARG A 78 6.82 24.76 -17.23
CA ARG A 78 6.00 25.98 -17.39
C ARG A 78 5.73 26.21 -18.88
N GLN A 79 4.56 26.75 -19.18
CA GLN A 79 4.26 27.24 -20.52
C GLN A 79 4.80 28.67 -20.63
N MET A 80 5.62 28.98 -21.64
CA MET A 80 6.09 30.34 -21.89
C MET A 80 4.89 31.27 -22.14
N ASP A 81 5.01 32.53 -21.69
CA ASP A 81 4.00 33.54 -22.00
C ASP A 81 4.06 33.86 -23.50
N ILE A 82 3.01 33.48 -24.23
CA ILE A 82 3.00 33.48 -25.70
C ILE A 82 2.72 34.87 -26.27
N ASN A 83 2.24 35.80 -25.46
CA ASN A 83 1.91 37.15 -25.91
C ASN A 83 3.13 37.94 -26.41
N ASN A 84 4.35 37.44 -26.17
CA ASN A 84 5.56 38.15 -26.54
C ASN A 84 6.68 37.18 -26.94
N ARG A 85 6.63 36.75 -28.21
CA ARG A 85 7.53 35.74 -28.80
C ARG A 85 9.03 36.09 -28.75
N ASP A 86 9.35 37.34 -28.42
CA ASP A 86 10.71 37.90 -28.39
C ASP A 86 11.16 38.40 -27.00
N ASP A 87 10.33 38.30 -25.95
CA ASP A 87 10.69 38.78 -24.60
C ASP A 87 10.94 37.64 -23.60
N PHE A 88 11.88 37.91 -22.68
CA PHE A 88 12.43 37.02 -21.66
C PHE A 88 11.40 36.55 -20.62
N GLU A 89 11.85 35.69 -19.70
CA GLU A 89 11.19 35.34 -18.42
C GLU A 89 10.32 36.52 -17.90
N PRO A 90 9.07 36.27 -17.46
CA PRO A 90 8.16 37.34 -17.01
C PRO A 90 8.81 38.23 -15.95
N GLU A 91 8.39 39.50 -15.82
CA GLU A 91 9.04 40.52 -14.96
C GLU A 91 9.31 40.02 -13.52
N ASP A 92 8.46 39.14 -12.99
CA ASP A 92 8.76 38.30 -11.83
C ASP A 92 8.57 36.80 -12.16
N PRO A 93 9.63 36.09 -12.55
CA PRO A 93 9.53 34.68 -12.94
C PRO A 93 9.29 33.74 -11.75
N TYR A 94 9.32 34.27 -10.52
CA TYR A 94 9.03 33.51 -9.31
C TYR A 94 7.59 33.70 -8.83
N ASN A 95 6.81 34.60 -9.43
CA ASN A 95 5.41 34.81 -9.05
C ASN A 95 4.51 33.71 -9.65
N PRO A 96 3.93 32.82 -8.84
CA PRO A 96 3.11 31.70 -9.34
C PRO A 96 1.77 32.17 -9.94
N LEU A 97 1.32 33.39 -9.65
CA LEU A 97 0.09 33.94 -10.23
C LEU A 97 0.27 34.39 -11.69
N TRP A 98 1.48 34.75 -12.08
CA TRP A 98 1.78 35.30 -13.42
C TRP A 98 2.36 34.23 -14.35
N TRP A 99 2.95 33.17 -13.81
CA TRP A 99 3.56 32.11 -14.62
C TRP A 99 3.41 30.70 -14.01
N PRO A 100 2.20 30.18 -13.77
CA PRO A 100 2.01 28.99 -12.95
C PRO A 100 2.71 27.73 -13.49
N PRO A 101 3.32 26.89 -12.63
CA PRO A 101 3.84 25.59 -13.03
C PRO A 101 2.71 24.66 -13.50
N LYS A 102 2.94 23.98 -14.62
CA LYS A 102 2.03 22.96 -15.15
C LYS A 102 2.28 21.58 -14.53
N TYR A 103 3.54 21.30 -14.17
CA TYR A 103 3.97 20.14 -13.40
C TYR A 103 5.12 20.53 -12.48
N ALA A 104 5.14 19.99 -11.26
CA ALA A 104 6.25 20.11 -10.32
C ALA A 104 6.85 18.74 -10.04
N LEU A 105 8.07 18.52 -10.54
CA LEU A 105 8.90 17.34 -10.29
C LEU A 105 9.87 17.61 -9.14
N GLY A 106 10.32 16.54 -8.48
CA GLY A 106 11.26 16.60 -7.38
C GLY A 106 10.59 16.65 -6.00
N ALA A 107 11.42 16.84 -4.97
CA ALA A 107 11.01 16.77 -3.57
C ALA A 107 9.80 17.67 -3.25
N PRO A 108 8.72 17.16 -2.62
CA PRO A 108 7.54 17.98 -2.38
C PRO A 108 7.77 19.28 -1.58
N SER A 109 8.83 19.36 -0.77
CA SER A 109 9.17 20.56 0.02
C SER A 109 10.69 20.74 0.11
N ASP A 110 11.16 21.97 0.33
CA ASP A 110 12.59 22.30 0.58
C ASP A 110 13.07 21.95 2.02
N ASN A 111 12.20 21.37 2.85
CA ASN A 111 12.49 21.03 4.24
C ASN A 111 13.48 19.84 4.36
N LYS A 112 14.14 19.72 5.52
CA LYS A 112 15.00 18.58 5.94
C LYS A 112 14.26 17.23 6.06
N ALA A 113 12.96 17.18 5.78
CA ALA A 113 12.21 15.93 5.77
C ALA A 113 12.75 15.03 4.65
N VAL A 114 13.10 13.79 5.00
CA VAL A 114 13.56 12.83 4.00
C VAL A 114 12.31 12.26 3.34
N TRP A 115 12.01 12.74 2.13
CA TRP A 115 10.91 12.20 1.35
C TRP A 115 11.26 10.82 0.81
N GLN A 116 10.27 9.92 0.80
CA GLN A 116 10.40 8.65 0.09
C GLN A 116 10.82 8.94 -1.37
N ALA A 117 11.76 8.15 -1.89
CA ALA A 117 12.49 8.52 -3.11
C ALA A 117 11.61 8.76 -4.35
N LEU A 118 10.50 8.03 -4.52
CA LEU A 118 9.55 8.24 -5.63
C LEU A 118 8.86 9.59 -5.51
N LEU A 119 8.42 9.98 -4.30
CA LEU A 119 7.92 11.34 -4.05
C LEU A 119 9.02 12.36 -4.30
N GLY A 120 10.24 12.07 -3.85
CA GLY A 120 11.44 12.90 -4.04
C GLY A 120 11.84 13.14 -5.50
N HIS A 121 11.46 12.25 -6.41
CA HIS A 121 11.82 12.31 -7.82
C HIS A 121 10.67 12.79 -8.70
N TRP A 122 9.51 12.15 -8.58
CA TRP A 122 8.36 12.44 -9.43
C TRP A 122 7.50 13.60 -8.89
N GLY A 123 7.46 13.80 -7.57
CA GLY A 123 6.59 14.79 -6.92
C GLY A 123 5.10 14.39 -6.95
N PHE A 124 4.29 15.04 -6.11
CA PHE A 124 2.86 14.72 -5.98
C PHE A 124 2.08 14.92 -7.28
N SER A 125 2.28 16.07 -7.93
CA SER A 125 1.51 16.45 -9.13
C SER A 125 1.61 15.40 -10.26
N VAL A 126 2.78 14.78 -10.43
CA VAL A 126 3.01 13.77 -11.47
C VAL A 126 2.46 12.42 -11.03
N LEU A 127 2.68 12.01 -9.79
CA LEU A 127 2.22 10.72 -9.27
C LEU A 127 0.69 10.65 -9.16
N GLU A 128 0.05 11.73 -8.71
CA GLU A 128 -1.40 11.88 -8.72
C GLU A 128 -1.93 11.77 -10.14
N LYS A 129 -1.37 12.58 -11.06
CA LYS A 129 -1.80 12.59 -12.45
C LYS A 129 -1.57 11.24 -13.13
N ALA A 130 -0.57 10.46 -12.73
CA ALA A 130 -0.33 9.13 -13.29
C ALA A 130 -1.20 8.02 -12.67
N GLY A 131 -2.05 8.34 -11.68
CA GLY A 131 -2.95 7.39 -11.04
C GLY A 131 -2.30 6.54 -9.94
N PHE A 132 -1.19 7.01 -9.35
CA PHE A 132 -0.55 6.33 -8.21
C PHE A 132 -1.11 6.78 -6.86
N ILE A 133 -1.72 7.96 -6.79
CA ILE A 133 -2.29 8.52 -5.55
C ILE A 133 -3.83 8.41 -5.57
N ASN A 134 -4.45 8.79 -6.67
CA ASN A 134 -5.90 8.80 -6.80
C ASN A 134 -6.34 7.87 -7.92
N PHE A 135 -7.45 7.18 -7.70
CA PHE A 135 -8.20 6.46 -8.71
C PHE A 135 -9.69 6.70 -8.49
N TYR A 136 -10.40 7.00 -9.56
CA TYR A 136 -11.85 7.08 -9.55
C TYR A 136 -12.36 5.89 -10.38
N PRO A 137 -13.08 4.93 -9.77
CA PRO A 137 -13.80 3.94 -10.56
C PRO A 137 -14.86 4.65 -11.39
N GLY A 138 -15.19 4.12 -12.58
CA GLY A 138 -16.30 4.67 -13.34
C GLY A 138 -17.63 4.52 -12.61
N ASP A 139 -18.71 5.07 -13.17
CA ASP A 139 -20.06 5.07 -12.57
C ASP A 139 -20.72 3.68 -12.47
N GLU A 140 -19.95 2.59 -12.61
CA GLU A 140 -20.46 1.23 -12.45
C GLU A 140 -20.46 0.83 -10.98
N ASP A 141 -21.61 0.36 -10.48
CA ASP A 141 -21.72 -0.27 -9.17
C ASP A 141 -20.89 -1.56 -9.13
N VAL A 142 -19.67 -1.50 -8.61
CA VAL A 142 -18.79 -2.66 -8.43
C VAL A 142 -18.98 -3.25 -7.04
N ASP A 143 -19.24 -4.56 -6.96
CA ASP A 143 -19.36 -5.23 -5.67
C ASP A 143 -17.99 -5.38 -4.99
N MET A 144 -17.75 -4.60 -3.94
CA MET A 144 -16.52 -4.60 -3.12
C MET A 144 -16.54 -5.76 -2.11
N LYS A 145 -16.60 -6.99 -2.63
CA LYS A 145 -16.64 -8.23 -1.85
C LYS A 145 -15.61 -9.23 -2.38
N PRO A 146 -14.35 -9.19 -1.90
CA PRO A 146 -13.35 -10.15 -2.32
C PRO A 146 -13.70 -11.55 -1.79
N LEU A 147 -14.05 -12.47 -2.69
CA LEU A 147 -14.46 -13.83 -2.34
C LEU A 147 -13.50 -14.86 -2.91
N GLY A 148 -12.62 -15.37 -2.04
CA GLY A 148 -11.61 -16.36 -2.41
C GLY A 148 -12.19 -17.70 -2.88
N ARG A 149 -11.31 -18.53 -3.46
CA ARG A 149 -11.69 -19.76 -4.18
C ARG A 149 -12.47 -20.77 -3.33
N LEU A 150 -12.18 -20.83 -2.03
CA LEU A 150 -12.83 -21.73 -1.07
C LEU A 150 -14.04 -21.11 -0.35
N ALA A 151 -14.37 -19.84 -0.61
CA ALA A 151 -15.48 -19.15 0.05
C ALA A 151 -16.81 -19.91 -0.10
N GLY A 152 -17.10 -20.43 -1.30
CA GLY A 152 -18.32 -21.21 -1.54
C GLY A 152 -18.38 -22.56 -0.81
N LYS A 153 -17.22 -23.20 -0.57
CA LYS A 153 -17.15 -24.44 0.22
C LYS A 153 -17.33 -24.17 1.72
N ARG A 154 -16.77 -23.06 2.20
CA ARG A 154 -16.86 -22.60 3.58
C ARG A 154 -18.25 -22.05 3.94
N ASN A 155 -18.90 -21.39 2.99
CA ASN A 155 -20.19 -20.73 3.15
C ASN A 155 -21.21 -21.25 2.10
N PRO A 156 -21.60 -22.54 2.16
CA PRO A 156 -22.56 -23.10 1.22
C PRO A 156 -23.96 -22.50 1.39
N SER A 157 -24.23 -21.86 2.54
CA SER A 157 -25.53 -21.30 2.89
C SER A 157 -25.69 -19.81 2.52
N GLY A 158 -24.62 -19.16 2.05
CA GLY A 158 -24.63 -17.75 1.66
C GLY A 158 -24.83 -16.77 2.82
N ARG A 159 -24.52 -17.17 4.07
CA ARG A 159 -24.68 -16.31 5.24
C ARG A 159 -23.58 -15.26 5.30
N ARG A 160 -23.93 -14.00 5.57
CA ARG A 160 -22.96 -12.89 5.67
C ARG A 160 -21.82 -13.18 6.66
N THR A 161 -22.15 -13.65 7.86
CA THR A 161 -21.17 -13.98 8.91
C THR A 161 -20.24 -15.15 8.54
N GLU A 162 -20.63 -15.96 7.55
CA GLU A 162 -19.83 -17.06 7.04
C GLU A 162 -18.98 -16.64 5.83
N LEU A 163 -19.05 -15.38 5.35
CA LEU A 163 -18.18 -14.83 4.29
C LEU A 163 -16.75 -14.54 4.77
N ILE A 164 -16.55 -14.33 6.08
CA ILE A 164 -15.23 -14.19 6.71
C ILE A 164 -14.67 -15.55 7.15
N HIS A 165 -13.38 -15.76 6.88
CA HIS A 165 -12.63 -16.97 7.19
C HIS A 165 -12.69 -17.26 8.69
N PRO A 166 -12.82 -18.53 9.14
CA PRO A 166 -13.13 -18.85 10.54
C PRO A 166 -12.11 -18.32 11.56
N ILE A 167 -10.86 -18.13 11.14
CA ILE A 167 -9.79 -17.58 11.99
C ILE A 167 -9.87 -16.05 12.18
N LEU A 168 -10.64 -15.35 11.35
CA LEU A 168 -10.81 -13.90 11.34
C LEU A 168 -12.21 -13.46 11.83
N ARG A 169 -13.10 -14.42 12.13
CA ARG A 169 -14.46 -14.15 12.59
C ARG A 169 -14.47 -13.42 13.92
N ARG A 170 -15.52 -12.65 14.19
CA ARG A 170 -15.74 -11.86 15.41
C ARG A 170 -15.34 -12.54 16.71
N GLY A 171 -15.71 -13.81 16.89
CA GLY A 171 -15.40 -14.59 18.11
C GLY A 171 -13.92 -14.91 18.33
N MET A 172 -13.05 -14.61 17.36
CA MET A 172 -11.60 -14.75 17.48
C MET A 172 -10.92 -13.49 18.05
N TRP A 173 -11.65 -12.37 18.08
CA TRP A 173 -11.16 -11.08 18.54
C TRP A 173 -11.58 -10.83 19.99
N LYS A 174 -10.61 -10.48 20.82
CA LYS A 174 -10.81 -10.20 22.24
C LYS A 174 -10.86 -8.70 22.48
N ASP A 175 -11.73 -8.29 23.40
CA ASP A 175 -11.84 -6.91 23.88
C ASP A 175 -12.08 -5.87 22.76
N ILE A 176 -12.75 -6.30 21.68
CA ILE A 176 -13.26 -5.44 20.61
C ILE A 176 -14.79 -5.41 20.69
N ASP A 177 -15.43 -4.30 20.36
CA ASP A 177 -16.89 -4.24 20.20
C ASP A 177 -17.34 -4.67 18.78
N ASP A 178 -18.65 -4.65 18.53
CA ASP A 178 -19.22 -5.09 17.25
C ASP A 178 -19.07 -4.01 16.16
N ASP A 179 -19.13 -2.72 16.52
CA ASP A 179 -18.98 -1.62 15.56
C ASP A 179 -17.53 -1.50 15.08
N GLU A 180 -16.55 -1.63 15.99
CA GLU A 180 -15.13 -1.72 15.69
C GLU A 180 -14.80 -2.93 14.80
N TYR A 181 -15.47 -4.07 15.03
CA TYR A 181 -15.28 -5.26 14.20
C TYR A 181 -15.85 -5.07 12.79
N ASP A 182 -17.05 -4.50 12.68
CA ASP A 182 -17.72 -4.27 11.40
C ASP A 182 -16.94 -3.28 10.51
N LEU A 183 -16.24 -2.30 11.10
CA LEU A 183 -15.31 -1.43 10.37
C LEU A 183 -14.22 -2.20 9.62
N MET A 184 -13.76 -3.33 10.17
CA MET A 184 -12.71 -4.14 9.54
C MET A 184 -13.24 -5.07 8.43
N GLU A 185 -14.55 -5.19 8.22
CA GLU A 185 -15.14 -6.16 7.31
C GLU A 185 -14.47 -6.19 5.91
N PRO A 186 -14.19 -5.05 5.25
CA PRO A 186 -13.51 -5.06 3.95
C PRO A 186 -12.13 -5.75 3.99
N ALA A 187 -11.33 -5.45 5.01
CA ALA A 187 -10.00 -6.03 5.18
C ALA A 187 -10.07 -7.52 5.59
N LEU A 188 -11.04 -7.88 6.43
CA LEU A 188 -11.28 -9.26 6.85
C LEU A 188 -11.72 -10.12 5.66
N LEU A 189 -12.56 -9.59 4.76
CA LEU A 189 -12.94 -10.27 3.52
C LEU A 189 -11.73 -10.47 2.60
N LEU A 190 -10.91 -9.43 2.41
CA LEU A 190 -9.71 -9.52 1.57
C LEU A 190 -8.71 -10.56 2.13
N ALA A 191 -8.40 -10.49 3.42
CA ALA A 191 -7.56 -11.47 4.09
C ALA A 191 -8.16 -12.89 4.01
N SER A 192 -9.49 -13.02 4.12
CA SER A 192 -10.17 -14.31 3.93
C SER A 192 -10.00 -14.85 2.52
N ALA A 193 -10.09 -13.99 1.50
CA ALA A 193 -9.91 -14.37 0.11
C ALA A 193 -8.48 -14.86 -0.17
N ILE A 194 -7.48 -14.19 0.41
CA ILE A 194 -6.08 -14.60 0.37
C ILE A 194 -5.87 -15.96 1.04
N LEU A 195 -6.38 -16.15 2.26
CA LEU A 195 -6.24 -17.42 3.00
C LEU A 195 -6.96 -18.60 2.33
N ASP A 196 -8.02 -18.33 1.57
CA ASP A 196 -8.75 -19.31 0.76
C ASP A 196 -8.04 -19.63 -0.58
N ASP A 197 -6.94 -18.93 -0.93
CA ASP A 197 -6.23 -19.16 -2.20
C ASP A 197 -5.31 -20.39 -2.17
N PRO A 198 -5.29 -21.24 -3.22
CA PRO A 198 -4.43 -22.42 -3.25
C PRO A 198 -2.93 -22.17 -3.07
N ALA A 199 -2.41 -21.00 -3.47
CA ALA A 199 -1.00 -20.66 -3.24
C ALA A 199 -0.71 -20.39 -1.76
N ALA A 200 -1.62 -19.72 -1.05
CA ALA A 200 -1.51 -19.56 0.40
C ALA A 200 -1.55 -20.92 1.09
N LEU A 201 -2.46 -21.81 0.68
CA LEU A 201 -2.52 -23.18 1.20
C LEU A 201 -1.23 -23.97 0.93
N ALA A 202 -0.61 -23.80 -0.25
CA ALA A 202 0.68 -24.41 -0.57
C ALA A 202 1.80 -23.92 0.35
N PHE A 203 1.82 -22.62 0.66
CA PHE A 203 2.75 -22.04 1.64
C PHE A 203 2.56 -22.67 3.02
N PHE A 204 1.36 -22.61 3.59
CA PHE A 204 1.07 -23.18 4.91
C PHE A 204 1.31 -24.69 4.98
N HIS A 205 1.10 -25.41 3.88
CA HIS A 205 1.41 -26.84 3.79
C HIS A 205 2.91 -27.09 3.94
N ALA A 206 3.75 -26.27 3.29
CA ALA A 206 5.21 -26.37 3.41
C ALA A 206 5.67 -26.14 4.85
N ILE A 207 5.10 -25.14 5.54
CA ILE A 207 5.43 -24.84 6.95
C ILE A 207 5.01 -25.96 7.89
N ALA A 208 3.81 -26.50 7.72
CA ALA A 208 3.31 -27.58 8.57
C ALA A 208 3.94 -28.95 8.28
N ASN A 209 4.74 -29.09 7.20
CA ASN A 209 5.40 -30.33 6.81
C ASN A 209 6.92 -30.25 7.03
N THR A 210 7.32 -30.10 8.28
CA THR A 210 8.73 -29.94 8.69
C THR A 210 9.63 -31.10 8.26
N LYS A 211 9.07 -32.30 8.06
CA LYS A 211 9.82 -33.48 7.58
C LYS A 211 10.30 -33.34 6.12
N SER A 212 9.64 -32.51 5.33
CA SER A 212 10.02 -32.24 3.93
C SER A 212 11.01 -31.08 3.77
N MET A 213 11.29 -30.35 4.84
CA MET A 213 12.22 -29.22 4.81
C MET A 213 13.67 -29.69 4.68
N THR A 214 14.47 -28.94 3.95
CA THR A 214 15.90 -29.19 3.84
C THR A 214 16.62 -28.57 5.04
N LYS A 215 17.66 -29.24 5.54
CA LYS A 215 18.52 -28.71 6.60
C LYS A 215 19.75 -28.04 5.99
N PHE A 216 20.13 -26.91 6.53
CA PHE A 216 21.42 -26.29 6.27
C PHE A 216 22.05 -25.85 7.60
N HIS A 217 23.35 -25.54 7.58
CA HIS A 217 24.05 -25.03 8.74
C HIS A 217 24.50 -23.61 8.44
N ASP A 218 23.98 -22.66 9.21
CA ASP A 218 24.40 -21.28 9.22
C ASP A 218 25.52 -21.09 10.26
N ALA A 219 26.54 -20.28 9.95
CA ALA A 219 27.70 -20.12 10.82
C ALA A 219 27.36 -19.43 12.16
N THR A 220 26.34 -18.57 12.18
CA THR A 220 25.89 -17.86 13.38
C THR A 220 24.71 -18.58 14.02
N HIS A 221 23.71 -18.95 13.21
CA HIS A 221 22.42 -19.47 13.71
C HIS A 221 22.42 -20.99 13.94
N GLY A 222 23.46 -21.68 13.46
CA GLY A 222 23.61 -23.12 13.59
C GLY A 222 22.66 -23.91 12.68
N PRO A 223 22.07 -25.03 13.15
CA PRO A 223 21.22 -25.87 12.31
C PRO A 223 19.89 -25.19 11.97
N CYS A 224 19.68 -24.88 10.70
CA CYS A 224 18.52 -24.17 10.18
C CYS A 224 17.68 -25.07 9.25
N LEU A 225 16.41 -24.69 9.06
CA LEU A 225 15.49 -25.35 8.12
C LEU A 225 15.07 -24.39 7.02
N VAL A 226 14.96 -24.93 5.80
CA VAL A 226 14.41 -24.22 4.65
C VAL A 226 13.24 -24.98 4.05
N ALA A 227 12.12 -24.29 3.89
CA ALA A 227 10.89 -24.79 3.29
C ALA A 227 10.84 -24.46 1.80
N SER A 228 10.52 -25.45 0.98
CA SER A 228 10.21 -25.27 -0.44
C SER A 228 8.71 -25.32 -0.64
N ILE A 229 8.13 -24.25 -1.17
CA ILE A 229 6.70 -24.17 -1.40
C ILE A 229 6.36 -25.00 -2.65
N PRO A 230 5.48 -26.01 -2.57
CA PRO A 230 5.08 -26.77 -3.73
C PRO A 230 4.27 -25.89 -4.69
N ALA A 231 4.48 -26.05 -6.00
CA ALA A 231 3.76 -25.27 -7.01
C ALA A 231 2.24 -25.53 -6.98
N THR A 232 1.84 -26.75 -6.65
CA THR A 232 0.44 -27.15 -6.51
C THR A 232 0.27 -28.17 -5.39
N LEU A 233 -0.94 -28.23 -4.85
CA LEU A 233 -1.37 -29.24 -3.88
C LEU A 233 -2.50 -30.08 -4.49
N THR A 234 -2.52 -31.38 -4.16
CA THR A 234 -3.70 -32.23 -4.39
C THR A 234 -4.90 -31.75 -3.57
N ASP A 235 -6.12 -32.09 -3.98
CA ASP A 235 -7.34 -31.72 -3.24
C ASP A 235 -7.33 -32.20 -1.79
N GLN A 236 -6.77 -33.40 -1.54
CA GLN A 236 -6.60 -33.92 -0.20
C GLN A 236 -5.65 -33.05 0.62
N GLN A 237 -4.47 -32.70 0.09
CA GLN A 237 -3.51 -31.83 0.77
C GLN A 237 -4.08 -30.44 1.04
N GLN A 238 -4.82 -29.86 0.08
CA GLN A 238 -5.51 -28.57 0.27
C GLN A 238 -6.52 -28.67 1.42
N THR A 239 -7.29 -29.75 1.48
CA THR A 239 -8.27 -29.97 2.56
C THR A 239 -7.57 -30.14 3.91
N GLU A 240 -6.47 -30.91 3.96
CA GLU A 240 -5.69 -31.14 5.18
C GLU A 240 -5.09 -29.84 5.73
N VAL A 241 -4.44 -29.03 4.90
CA VAL A 241 -3.86 -27.75 5.35
C VAL A 241 -4.95 -26.74 5.71
N TYR A 242 -6.06 -26.70 4.95
CA TYR A 242 -7.19 -25.83 5.29
C TYR A 242 -7.76 -26.16 6.68
N ASN A 243 -7.90 -27.46 6.99
CA ASN A 243 -8.32 -27.90 8.32
C ASN A 243 -7.31 -27.51 9.41
N LYS A 244 -6.00 -27.49 9.12
CA LYS A 244 -4.97 -26.97 10.03
C LYS A 244 -5.14 -25.47 10.29
N ILE A 245 -5.40 -24.67 9.24
CA ILE A 245 -5.68 -23.24 9.37
C ILE A 245 -6.93 -23.02 10.23
N ILE A 246 -8.01 -23.80 10.03
CA ILE A 246 -9.20 -23.72 10.89
C ILE A 246 -8.87 -24.10 12.33
N LYS A 247 -8.01 -25.11 12.54
CA LYS A 247 -7.61 -25.57 13.88
C LYS A 247 -6.86 -24.51 14.68
N MET A 248 -6.23 -23.53 14.02
CA MET A 248 -5.60 -22.37 14.69
C MET A 248 -6.55 -21.62 15.61
N ARG A 249 -7.88 -21.73 15.42
CA ARG A 249 -8.88 -21.13 16.31
C ARG A 249 -8.78 -21.58 17.76
N ASP A 250 -8.18 -22.75 18.01
CA ASP A 250 -7.99 -23.28 19.36
C ASP A 250 -6.78 -22.64 20.07
N TRP A 251 -5.89 -21.98 19.32
CA TRP A 251 -4.55 -21.58 19.78
C TRP A 251 -4.21 -20.12 19.55
N THR A 252 -4.97 -19.41 18.73
CA THR A 252 -4.73 -18.00 18.38
C THR A 252 -5.90 -17.13 18.82
N ILE A 253 -5.57 -15.93 19.33
CA ILE A 253 -6.55 -14.87 19.64
C ILE A 253 -6.03 -13.56 19.04
N TRP A 254 -6.93 -12.76 18.50
CA TRP A 254 -6.63 -11.42 17.97
C TRP A 254 -6.97 -10.34 18.99
N HIS A 255 -6.16 -9.30 19.02
CA HIS A 255 -6.33 -8.13 19.89
C HIS A 255 -6.05 -6.86 19.10
N LEU A 256 -6.70 -5.77 19.50
CA LEU A 256 -6.25 -4.43 19.13
C LEU A 256 -5.19 -3.96 20.13
N MET A 257 -4.17 -3.25 19.64
CA MET A 257 -3.15 -2.63 20.48
C MET A 257 -3.07 -1.13 20.20
N PRO A 258 -3.00 -0.28 21.23
CA PRO A 258 -2.85 1.16 21.06
C PRO A 258 -1.62 1.52 20.23
N LEU A 259 -1.76 2.53 19.36
CA LEU A 259 -0.69 3.01 18.47
C LEU A 259 0.64 3.26 19.20
N ARG A 260 0.60 3.85 20.39
CA ARG A 260 1.81 4.14 21.19
C ARG A 260 2.62 2.89 21.54
N GLU A 261 1.94 1.76 21.75
CA GLU A 261 2.58 0.48 22.07
C GLU A 261 3.09 -0.19 20.79
N MET A 262 2.37 -0.03 19.67
CA MET A 262 2.84 -0.49 18.36
C MET A 262 4.11 0.22 17.88
N VAL A 263 4.23 1.52 18.12
CA VAL A 263 5.48 2.28 17.86
C VAL A 263 6.68 1.66 18.59
N THR A 264 6.49 1.09 19.79
CA THR A 264 7.61 0.48 20.55
C THR A 264 8.12 -0.82 19.95
N VAL A 265 7.31 -1.50 19.14
CA VAL A 265 7.72 -2.72 18.41
C VAL A 265 8.04 -2.44 16.95
N GLY A 266 7.89 -1.19 16.48
CA GLY A 266 8.26 -0.79 15.12
C GLY A 266 7.39 -1.39 14.01
N GLY A 267 6.15 -1.78 14.30
CA GLY A 267 5.28 -2.48 13.34
C GLY A 267 3.80 -2.08 13.41
N TYR A 268 3.01 -2.59 12.46
CA TYR A 268 1.55 -2.42 12.40
C TYR A 268 0.78 -3.63 12.95
N GLY A 269 1.48 -4.75 13.11
CA GLY A 269 1.05 -5.95 13.78
C GLY A 269 2.20 -6.49 14.63
N VAL A 270 1.88 -7.40 15.55
CA VAL A 270 2.88 -8.24 16.19
C VAL A 270 2.26 -9.52 16.72
N THR A 271 2.90 -10.64 16.43
CA THR A 271 2.54 -11.95 16.96
C THR A 271 3.43 -12.31 18.13
N ARG A 272 2.82 -12.72 19.25
CA ARG A 272 3.56 -13.12 20.44
C ARG A 272 3.16 -14.53 20.89
N PRO A 273 4.12 -15.35 21.35
CA PRO A 273 3.78 -16.61 21.99
C PRO A 273 3.05 -16.33 23.31
N ARG A 274 1.94 -17.04 23.55
CA ARG A 274 1.21 -16.96 24.81
C ARG A 274 2.00 -17.67 25.91
N LYS A 275 2.66 -16.88 26.76
CA LYS A 275 3.50 -17.40 27.86
C LYS A 275 2.68 -18.23 28.86
N LYS A 276 3.40 -19.16 29.53
CA LYS A 276 2.88 -20.12 30.51
C LYS A 276 1.98 -19.45 31.56
N ILE A 277 0.81 -20.04 31.82
CA ILE A 277 0.08 -19.83 33.09
C ILE A 277 0.44 -21.00 33.99
N ASN A 278 0.88 -20.74 35.23
CA ASN A 278 1.22 -21.75 36.23
C ASN A 278 2.31 -22.76 35.79
N ASN A 279 3.38 -22.29 35.14
CA ASN A 279 4.52 -23.12 34.70
C ASN A 279 4.20 -24.26 33.70
N GLN A 280 2.99 -24.33 33.14
CA GLN A 280 2.68 -25.30 32.07
C GLN A 280 2.91 -24.68 30.68
N ASP A 281 3.71 -25.36 29.86
CA ASP A 281 3.86 -25.06 28.44
C ASP A 281 2.49 -25.18 27.74
N ARG A 282 2.08 -24.13 27.04
CA ARG A 282 0.90 -24.18 26.17
C ARG A 282 1.31 -24.60 24.77
N SER A 283 1.63 -25.88 24.63
CA SER A 283 1.83 -26.47 23.32
C SER A 283 0.57 -26.36 22.47
N ALA A 284 0.75 -26.04 21.19
CA ALA A 284 -0.31 -26.00 20.20
C ALA A 284 -0.47 -27.39 19.57
N SER A 285 0.05 -27.61 18.36
CA SER A 285 -0.15 -28.88 17.65
C SER A 285 0.67 -30.04 18.20
N GLN A 286 1.83 -29.76 18.82
CA GLN A 286 2.74 -30.76 19.36
C GLN A 286 3.73 -30.16 20.39
N ALA A 287 4.54 -30.99 21.03
CA ALA A 287 5.61 -30.49 21.91
C ALA A 287 6.53 -29.50 21.17
N TYR A 288 7.04 -28.49 21.90
CA TYR A 288 7.89 -27.42 21.37
C TYR A 288 7.23 -26.50 20.33
N THR A 289 5.90 -26.51 20.22
CA THR A 289 5.10 -25.47 19.55
C THR A 289 4.41 -24.59 20.59
N SER A 290 3.82 -23.47 20.17
CA SER A 290 3.21 -22.47 21.06
C SER A 290 1.86 -21.98 20.54
N GLN A 291 0.96 -21.68 21.48
CA GLN A 291 -0.21 -20.82 21.22
C GLN A 291 0.23 -19.37 21.05
N SER A 292 -0.56 -18.54 20.38
CA SER A 292 -0.21 -17.15 20.06
C SER A 292 -1.31 -16.15 20.38
N ASP A 293 -0.89 -14.91 20.63
CA ASP A 293 -1.73 -13.72 20.62
C ASP A 293 -1.23 -12.82 19.47
N ILE A 294 -2.12 -12.44 18.56
CA ILE A 294 -1.84 -11.51 17.47
C ILE A 294 -2.41 -10.15 17.86
N HIS A 295 -1.57 -9.11 17.80
CA HIS A 295 -1.98 -7.75 18.06
C HIS A 295 -1.95 -6.94 16.76
N ILE A 296 -3.01 -6.18 16.49
CA ILE A 296 -3.11 -5.29 15.33
C ILE A 296 -3.21 -3.85 15.81
N CYS A 297 -2.57 -2.94 15.09
CA CYS A 297 -2.57 -1.52 15.41
C CYS A 297 -4.00 -0.92 15.39
N GLN A 298 -4.44 -0.38 16.52
CA GLN A 298 -5.78 0.22 16.65
C GLN A 298 -5.98 1.44 15.73
N SER A 299 -4.92 2.06 15.22
CA SER A 299 -5.04 3.18 14.27
C SER A 299 -5.79 2.81 13.00
N TYR A 300 -5.74 1.56 12.55
CA TYR A 300 -6.56 1.11 11.42
C TYR A 300 -8.04 1.37 11.69
N ILE A 301 -8.51 1.02 12.89
CA ILE A 301 -9.91 1.20 13.30
C ILE A 301 -10.25 2.68 13.37
N SER A 302 -9.42 3.50 14.01
CA SER A 302 -9.67 4.93 14.13
C SER A 302 -9.71 5.67 12.77
N ILE A 303 -8.99 5.17 11.77
CA ILE A 303 -9.01 5.71 10.40
C ILE A 303 -10.29 5.30 9.67
N LEU A 304 -10.64 4.02 9.72
CA LEU A 304 -11.85 3.47 9.09
C LEU A 304 -13.12 4.06 9.71
N GLU A 305 -13.13 4.25 11.03
CA GLU A 305 -14.20 4.91 11.77
C GLU A 305 -14.41 6.34 11.27
N ARG A 306 -13.34 7.14 11.19
CA ARG A 306 -13.42 8.52 10.73
C ARG A 306 -13.95 8.64 9.30
N TYR A 307 -13.51 7.75 8.41
CA TYR A 307 -14.01 7.72 7.04
C TYR A 307 -15.50 7.35 6.96
N ARG A 308 -15.94 6.34 7.72
CA ARG A 308 -17.36 5.99 7.80
C ARG A 308 -18.19 7.15 8.36
N ASP A 309 -17.68 7.81 9.39
CA ASP A 309 -18.38 8.90 10.05
C ASP A 309 -18.52 10.14 9.13
N ASP A 310 -17.59 10.35 8.20
CA ASP A 310 -17.72 11.37 7.14
C ASP A 310 -18.92 11.10 6.23
N ASP A 311 -19.10 9.85 5.79
CA ASP A 311 -20.25 9.45 4.96
C ASP A 311 -21.58 9.54 5.73
N VAL A 312 -21.60 9.09 6.99
CA VAL A 312 -22.81 9.09 7.83
C VAL A 312 -23.24 10.50 8.22
N ASN A 313 -22.30 11.39 8.50
CA ASN A 313 -22.58 12.74 9.01
C ASN A 313 -22.50 13.84 7.95
N ASP A 314 -22.21 13.51 6.69
CA ASP A 314 -21.98 14.47 5.59
C ASP A 314 -20.87 15.48 5.96
N THR A 315 -19.73 14.94 6.45
CA THR A 315 -18.53 15.71 6.82
C THR A 315 -17.32 15.35 5.94
N ASN A 316 -16.20 16.06 6.12
CA ASN A 316 -14.95 15.81 5.40
C ASN A 316 -13.74 15.83 6.35
N GLU A 317 -13.91 15.36 7.59
CA GLU A 317 -12.85 15.38 8.60
C GLU A 317 -11.67 14.47 8.24
N HIS A 318 -11.92 13.34 7.57
CA HIS A 318 -10.87 12.47 7.06
C HIS A 318 -10.09 13.19 5.95
N GLY A 319 -10.78 13.80 4.98
CA GLY A 319 -10.14 14.56 3.91
C GLY A 319 -9.32 15.74 4.44
N GLU A 320 -9.84 16.50 5.41
CA GLU A 320 -9.10 17.56 6.09
C GLU A 320 -7.86 17.04 6.83
N GLN A 321 -7.91 15.84 7.43
CA GLN A 321 -6.73 15.20 8.01
C GLN A 321 -5.69 14.84 6.95
N LEU A 322 -6.11 14.37 5.77
CA LEU A 322 -5.20 14.06 4.67
C LEU A 322 -4.47 15.33 4.20
N GLU A 323 -5.18 16.43 4.04
CA GLU A 323 -4.61 17.75 3.69
C GLU A 323 -3.71 18.30 4.80
N GLY A 324 -4.08 18.08 6.07
CA GLY A 324 -3.28 18.47 7.23
C GLY A 324 -1.88 17.84 7.25
N TRP A 325 -1.67 16.69 6.60
CA TRP A 325 -0.33 16.13 6.40
C TRP A 325 0.54 17.00 5.48
N LEU A 326 -0.03 17.52 4.40
CA LEU A 326 0.68 18.40 3.47
C LEU A 326 1.09 19.70 4.17
N ASP A 327 0.24 20.24 5.04
CA ASP A 327 0.56 21.39 5.89
C ASP A 327 1.71 21.06 6.87
N ARG A 328 1.62 19.92 7.57
CA ARG A 328 2.63 19.49 8.54
C ARG A 328 4.01 19.35 7.90
N PHE A 329 4.08 18.84 6.68
CA PHE A 329 5.33 18.68 5.94
C PHE A 329 5.77 19.95 5.19
N ASN A 330 5.08 21.08 5.37
CA ASN A 330 5.35 22.36 4.69
C ASN A 330 5.37 22.21 3.16
N VAL A 331 4.46 21.41 2.60
CA VAL A 331 4.33 21.28 1.14
C VAL A 331 3.68 22.55 0.60
N PRO A 332 4.39 23.35 -0.24
CA PRO A 332 3.83 24.56 -0.81
C PRO A 332 2.67 24.21 -1.74
N LEU A 333 1.67 25.09 -1.84
CA LEU A 333 0.48 24.89 -2.67
C LEU A 333 0.82 24.50 -4.13
N SER A 334 1.89 25.06 -4.69
CA SER A 334 2.37 24.76 -6.04
C SER A 334 2.89 23.33 -6.25
N ARG A 335 3.13 22.57 -5.18
CA ARG A 335 3.64 21.18 -5.21
C ARG A 335 2.66 20.17 -4.62
N ARG A 336 1.50 20.60 -4.14
CA ARG A 336 0.46 19.70 -3.64
C ARG A 336 -0.17 18.92 -4.78
N PRO A 337 -0.71 17.71 -4.51
CA PRO A 337 -1.69 17.12 -5.41
C PRO A 337 -2.88 18.07 -5.55
N ARG A 338 -3.63 17.97 -6.65
CA ARG A 338 -4.86 18.75 -6.86
C ARG A 338 -5.89 18.40 -5.79
N THR A 339 -5.99 17.12 -5.45
CA THR A 339 -6.86 16.63 -4.38
C THR A 339 -6.27 15.34 -3.79
N LEU A 340 -6.51 15.06 -2.52
CA LEU A 340 -6.34 13.72 -1.95
C LEU A 340 -7.71 13.09 -1.74
N PHE A 341 -8.02 12.03 -2.49
CA PHE A 341 -9.31 11.34 -2.34
C PHE A 341 -9.29 10.37 -1.16
N SER A 342 -10.23 10.57 -0.23
CA SER A 342 -10.45 9.71 0.93
C SER A 342 -10.62 8.24 0.53
N ASP A 343 -11.46 7.95 -0.45
CA ASP A 343 -11.74 6.58 -0.93
C ASP A 343 -10.45 5.87 -1.37
N SER A 344 -9.59 6.59 -2.11
CA SER A 344 -8.30 6.04 -2.55
C SER A 344 -7.34 5.77 -1.38
N ALA A 345 -7.34 6.62 -0.35
CA ALA A 345 -6.55 6.36 0.86
C ALA A 345 -7.10 5.14 1.63
N ILE A 346 -8.41 5.04 1.77
CA ILE A 346 -9.06 3.94 2.48
C ILE A 346 -8.87 2.60 1.78
N ASP A 347 -8.93 2.53 0.45
CA ASP A 347 -8.60 1.30 -0.29
C ASP A 347 -7.20 0.77 0.09
N ARG A 348 -6.22 1.67 0.24
CA ARG A 348 -4.85 1.31 0.64
C ARG A 348 -4.77 0.93 2.11
N THR A 349 -5.48 1.63 2.99
CA THR A 349 -5.55 1.28 4.42
C THR A 349 -6.21 -0.08 4.64
N VAL A 350 -7.30 -0.39 3.91
CA VAL A 350 -7.97 -1.69 3.93
C VAL A 350 -7.03 -2.78 3.42
N PHE A 351 -6.33 -2.55 2.32
CA PHE A 351 -5.35 -3.48 1.80
C PHE A 351 -4.21 -3.72 2.80
N SER A 352 -3.64 -2.67 3.37
CA SER A 352 -2.53 -2.76 4.33
C SER A 352 -2.94 -3.48 5.62
N LEU A 353 -4.18 -3.28 6.10
CA LEU A 353 -4.74 -4.07 7.19
C LEU A 353 -4.85 -5.55 6.82
N ALA A 354 -5.38 -5.88 5.63
CA ALA A 354 -5.50 -7.26 5.18
C ALA A 354 -4.13 -7.95 5.02
N GLU A 355 -3.15 -7.25 4.46
CA GLU A 355 -1.75 -7.68 4.37
C GLU A 355 -1.19 -7.98 5.76
N THR A 356 -1.36 -7.05 6.71
CA THR A 356 -0.92 -7.20 8.12
C THR A 356 -1.59 -8.42 8.77
N LEU A 357 -2.90 -8.63 8.58
CA LEU A 357 -3.60 -9.79 9.12
C LEU A 357 -3.03 -11.11 8.59
N VAL A 358 -2.79 -11.20 7.28
CA VAL A 358 -2.25 -12.42 6.66
C VAL A 358 -0.80 -12.65 7.09
N HIS A 359 0.00 -11.58 7.16
CA HIS A 359 1.39 -11.58 7.61
C HIS A 359 1.49 -12.13 9.04
N GLU A 360 0.78 -11.54 10.00
CA GLU A 360 0.84 -11.96 11.40
C GLU A 360 0.29 -13.37 11.61
N PHE A 361 -0.72 -13.75 10.83
CA PHE A 361 -1.22 -15.11 10.86
C PHE A 361 -0.16 -16.14 10.42
N ALA A 362 0.78 -15.78 9.54
CA ALA A 362 1.88 -16.65 9.15
C ALA A 362 2.77 -17.01 10.35
N HIS A 363 3.16 -16.02 11.15
CA HIS A 363 3.92 -16.24 12.37
C HIS A 363 3.15 -17.11 13.37
N ALA A 364 1.87 -16.80 13.59
CA ALA A 364 1.03 -17.61 14.48
C ALA A 364 0.95 -19.07 14.02
N PHE A 365 0.78 -19.29 12.71
CA PHE A 365 0.74 -20.63 12.14
C PHE A 365 2.08 -21.37 12.29
N SER A 366 3.20 -20.67 12.07
CA SER A 366 4.55 -21.18 12.33
C SER A 366 4.69 -21.62 13.77
N MET A 367 4.42 -20.74 14.74
CA MET A 367 4.48 -21.05 16.17
C MET A 367 3.65 -22.28 16.54
N ALA A 368 2.51 -22.51 15.88
CA ALA A 368 1.64 -23.63 16.17
C ALA A 368 2.08 -24.96 15.56
N TYR A 369 2.76 -24.96 14.40
CA TYR A 369 3.07 -26.18 13.63
C TYR A 369 4.55 -26.46 13.41
N PHE A 370 5.41 -25.45 13.56
CA PHE A 370 6.86 -25.56 13.48
C PHE A 370 7.44 -25.69 14.90
N PRO A 371 7.99 -26.86 15.27
CA PRO A 371 8.55 -27.05 16.61
C PRO A 371 9.93 -26.39 16.71
N ILE A 372 10.10 -25.54 17.71
CA ILE A 372 11.40 -24.96 18.07
C ILE A 372 12.32 -26.09 18.60
N PRO A 373 13.65 -26.02 18.41
CA PRO A 373 14.56 -27.00 18.98
C PRO A 373 14.38 -27.17 20.50
N PRO A 374 14.53 -28.38 21.08
CA PRO A 374 14.33 -28.62 22.52
C PRO A 374 15.26 -27.83 23.47
N HIS A 375 16.40 -27.37 22.95
CA HIS A 375 17.39 -26.57 23.66
C HIS A 375 17.76 -25.37 22.78
N PRO A 376 16.84 -24.40 22.60
CA PRO A 376 17.13 -23.26 21.76
C PRO A 376 18.17 -22.38 22.47
N THR A 377 19.18 -21.98 21.72
CA THR A 377 20.06 -20.86 22.08
C THR A 377 19.39 -19.55 21.67
N TYR A 378 19.95 -18.42 22.13
CA TYR A 378 19.49 -17.10 21.65
C TYR A 378 19.56 -17.00 20.11
N GLU A 379 20.56 -17.60 19.48
CA GLU A 379 20.75 -17.62 18.01
C GLU A 379 19.93 -18.71 17.29
N SER A 380 19.14 -19.51 18.01
CA SER A 380 18.34 -20.55 17.36
C SER A 380 17.18 -19.90 16.61
N PRO A 381 17.00 -20.19 15.31
CA PRO A 381 15.91 -19.60 14.55
C PRO A 381 14.56 -20.10 15.04
N GLU A 382 13.65 -19.17 15.32
CA GLU A 382 12.28 -19.48 15.75
C GLU A 382 11.37 -19.88 14.57
N GLU A 383 11.74 -19.46 13.36
CA GLU A 383 11.01 -19.72 12.11
C GLU A 383 11.92 -20.34 11.04
N PRO A 384 11.37 -21.17 10.13
CA PRO A 384 12.11 -21.68 8.98
C PRO A 384 12.31 -20.59 7.93
N TRP A 385 13.38 -20.70 7.13
CA TRP A 385 13.53 -19.89 5.92
C TRP A 385 12.61 -20.42 4.82
N ILE A 386 12.21 -19.53 3.91
CA ILE A 386 11.64 -19.91 2.63
C ILE A 386 12.74 -20.02 1.58
N GLN A 387 12.64 -21.03 0.71
CA GLN A 387 13.58 -21.21 -0.40
C GLN A 387 13.60 -19.97 -1.30
N GLY A 388 14.75 -19.31 -1.39
CA GLY A 388 14.95 -18.07 -2.16
C GLY A 388 15.13 -16.84 -1.30
N ASN A 389 14.71 -16.89 -0.03
CA ASN A 389 14.78 -15.76 0.89
C ASN A 389 16.06 -15.83 1.75
N ARG A 390 16.61 -14.65 2.04
CA ARG A 390 17.73 -14.42 2.96
C ARG A 390 17.25 -14.26 4.40
N SER A 391 16.12 -13.61 4.59
CA SER A 391 15.49 -13.47 5.91
C SER A 391 14.56 -14.66 6.21
N ASN A 392 14.44 -15.02 7.49
CA ASN A 392 13.45 -15.99 7.98
C ASN A 392 12.13 -15.37 8.44
N GLU A 393 11.93 -14.06 8.24
CA GLU A 393 10.68 -13.39 8.56
C GLU A 393 9.55 -13.99 7.70
N LEU A 394 8.73 -14.83 8.33
CA LEU A 394 7.80 -15.68 7.61
C LEU A 394 6.58 -14.92 7.06
N GLY A 395 6.13 -13.88 7.75
CA GLY A 395 5.01 -13.05 7.33
C GLY A 395 5.35 -12.32 6.02
N CYS A 396 6.50 -11.67 5.97
CA CYS A 396 7.07 -11.03 4.79
C CYS A 396 7.28 -12.05 3.67
N ALA A 397 7.83 -13.22 3.98
CA ALA A 397 8.03 -14.27 2.99
C ALA A 397 6.71 -14.78 2.37
N LEU A 398 5.62 -14.84 3.15
CA LEU A 398 4.29 -15.19 2.66
C LEU A 398 3.75 -14.10 1.73
N ILE A 399 3.81 -12.84 2.14
CA ILE A 399 3.33 -11.72 1.33
C ILE A 399 4.13 -11.62 0.02
N ASP A 400 5.46 -11.74 0.07
CA ASP A 400 6.30 -11.77 -1.14
C ASP A 400 5.93 -12.92 -2.07
N HIS A 401 5.70 -14.13 -1.54
CA HIS A 401 5.29 -15.29 -2.34
C HIS A 401 3.99 -15.03 -3.12
N LEU A 402 2.99 -14.46 -2.43
CA LEU A 402 1.65 -14.24 -2.97
C LEU A 402 1.58 -13.01 -3.88
N LEU A 403 2.07 -11.88 -3.40
CA LEU A 403 1.90 -10.56 -4.02
C LEU A 403 3.13 -10.10 -4.80
N GLY A 404 4.26 -10.81 -4.72
CA GLY A 404 5.48 -10.51 -5.46
C GLY A 404 6.34 -9.40 -4.84
N GLY A 405 6.13 -9.10 -3.57
CA GLY A 405 6.90 -8.20 -2.69
C GLY A 405 6.02 -7.60 -1.60
N LEU A 406 6.55 -6.65 -0.85
CA LEU A 406 5.87 -5.98 0.28
C LEU A 406 5.44 -4.57 -0.11
N ALA A 407 4.23 -4.18 0.29
CA ALA A 407 3.71 -2.85 -0.01
C ALA A 407 4.06 -1.88 1.13
N TYR A 408 4.67 -0.76 0.79
CA TYR A 408 5.07 0.27 1.75
C TYR A 408 4.41 1.60 1.42
N ALA A 409 3.95 2.31 2.45
CA ALA A 409 3.42 3.67 2.30
C ALA A 409 4.50 4.62 1.76
N MET A 410 4.16 5.42 0.76
CA MET A 410 4.96 6.59 0.42
C MET A 410 4.74 7.67 1.49
N THR A 411 5.81 8.19 2.09
CA THR A 411 5.72 9.14 3.20
C THR A 411 6.89 10.13 3.22
N ALA A 412 6.81 11.12 4.11
CA ALA A 412 7.94 11.90 4.58
C ALA A 412 8.42 11.30 5.91
N TYR A 413 9.67 10.83 5.95
CA TYR A 413 10.24 10.24 7.15
C TYR A 413 10.51 11.32 8.20
N THR A 414 10.07 11.07 9.44
CA THR A 414 10.33 11.93 10.60
C THR A 414 11.00 11.11 11.71
N THR A 415 10.96 11.55 12.97
CA THR A 415 11.66 10.89 14.08
C THR A 415 10.91 9.68 14.66
N CYS A 416 10.18 8.90 13.85
CA CYS A 416 9.42 7.70 14.26
C CYS A 416 8.50 7.94 15.47
N ASP A 417 7.61 8.93 15.38
CA ASP A 417 6.59 9.17 16.41
C ASP A 417 5.26 8.48 16.06
N THR A 418 4.26 8.62 16.94
CA THR A 418 2.89 8.16 16.69
C THR A 418 2.28 8.81 15.45
N THR A 419 2.73 10.01 15.10
CA THR A 419 2.20 10.77 13.98
C THR A 419 2.60 10.12 12.66
N GLU A 420 3.89 9.81 12.51
CA GLU A 420 4.43 9.11 11.35
C GLU A 420 3.81 7.73 11.18
N HIS A 421 3.68 6.96 12.27
CA HIS A 421 3.00 5.66 12.20
C HIS A 421 1.54 5.78 11.76
N ARG A 422 0.80 6.78 12.27
CA ARG A 422 -0.58 7.01 11.81
C ARG A 422 -0.63 7.38 10.32
N HIS A 423 0.31 8.20 9.86
CA HIS A 423 0.44 8.52 8.44
C HIS A 423 0.70 7.27 7.61
N MET A 424 1.62 6.40 8.03
CA MET A 424 1.94 5.17 7.30
C MET A 424 0.76 4.19 7.24
N VAL A 425 -0.05 4.10 8.30
CA VAL A 425 -1.29 3.30 8.30
C VAL A 425 -2.37 3.89 7.38
N ASN A 426 -2.46 5.23 7.31
CA ASN A 426 -3.43 5.93 6.45
C ASN A 426 -3.00 5.92 4.96
N CYS A 427 -1.74 5.62 4.65
CA CYS A 427 -1.21 5.56 3.29
C CYS A 427 -1.65 6.73 2.37
N PRO A 428 -1.61 8.01 2.80
CA PRO A 428 -2.31 9.10 2.09
C PRO A 428 -1.69 9.41 0.72
N PHE A 429 -0.40 9.11 0.54
CA PHE A 429 0.38 9.54 -0.62
C PHE A 429 0.66 8.43 -1.64
N GLY A 430 -0.09 7.32 -1.55
CA GLY A 430 0.13 6.11 -2.34
C GLY A 430 1.12 5.14 -1.69
N MET A 431 1.45 4.06 -2.40
CA MET A 431 2.35 3.00 -1.92
C MET A 431 3.36 2.59 -2.99
N TYR A 432 4.42 1.92 -2.56
CA TYR A 432 5.47 1.39 -3.42
C TYR A 432 5.86 -0.04 -3.01
N ILE A 433 6.52 -0.74 -3.92
CA ILE A 433 7.08 -2.07 -3.70
C ILE A 433 8.58 -2.06 -3.99
N GLU A 434 9.32 -2.84 -3.20
CA GLU A 434 10.74 -3.05 -3.40
C GLU A 434 11.04 -4.18 -4.40
N GLY A 435 12.15 -4.07 -5.11
CA GLY A 435 12.56 -5.08 -6.09
C GLY A 435 12.86 -6.44 -5.43
N GLN A 436 13.47 -6.42 -4.25
CA GLN A 436 13.72 -7.58 -3.40
C GLN A 436 13.54 -7.18 -1.93
N TRP A 437 12.49 -7.68 -1.30
CA TRP A 437 12.07 -7.22 0.03
C TRP A 437 13.13 -7.41 1.13
N ASP A 438 13.89 -8.50 1.10
CA ASP A 438 14.90 -8.82 2.11
C ASP A 438 16.31 -8.37 1.72
N LEU A 439 16.45 -7.50 0.72
CA LEU A 439 17.77 -7.09 0.23
C LEU A 439 18.59 -6.35 1.28
N TRP A 440 17.95 -5.52 2.10
CA TRP A 440 18.64 -4.69 3.11
C TRP A 440 18.28 -5.01 4.56
N VAL A 441 17.46 -6.03 4.79
CA VAL A 441 17.18 -6.55 6.13
C VAL A 441 18.48 -6.90 6.85
N GLU A 442 18.57 -6.47 8.11
CA GLU A 442 19.67 -6.75 9.03
C GLU A 442 19.19 -7.72 10.11
N ASP A 443 20.12 -8.48 10.70
CA ASP A 443 19.80 -9.40 11.79
C ASP A 443 19.61 -8.59 13.09
N ASP A 444 18.42 -8.66 13.69
CA ASP A 444 18.06 -7.88 14.88
C ASP A 444 17.84 -8.74 16.14
N GLY A 445 18.03 -10.05 16.04
CA GLY A 445 17.80 -11.01 17.12
C GLY A 445 16.44 -11.71 17.05
N VAL A 446 15.44 -11.09 16.41
CA VAL A 446 14.10 -11.67 16.19
C VAL A 446 14.01 -12.17 14.76
N GLU A 447 14.27 -11.29 13.79
CA GLU A 447 14.46 -11.60 12.38
C GLU A 447 15.91 -12.01 12.14
N ARG A 448 16.09 -13.20 11.55
CA ARG A 448 17.41 -13.80 11.30
C ARG A 448 17.73 -13.83 9.82
N VAL A 449 18.95 -13.40 9.49
CA VAL A 449 19.43 -13.29 8.12
C VAL A 449 20.52 -14.33 7.88
N ARG A 450 20.47 -15.03 6.74
CA ARG A 450 21.52 -16.00 6.37
C ARG A 450 22.89 -15.32 6.30
N THR A 451 23.89 -15.95 6.91
CA THR A 451 25.27 -15.44 7.01
C THR A 451 26.12 -15.73 5.77
N ASP A 452 25.87 -16.88 5.13
CA ASP A 452 26.62 -17.37 3.96
C ASP A 452 26.13 -16.80 2.63
N THR A 453 24.95 -16.20 2.66
CA THR A 453 24.40 -15.39 1.59
C THR A 453 24.90 -13.98 1.89
N PRO A 454 26.06 -13.53 1.35
CA PRO A 454 26.35 -12.10 1.38
C PRO A 454 25.09 -11.43 0.85
N ALA A 455 24.57 -10.39 1.53
CA ALA A 455 23.36 -9.67 1.12
C ALA A 455 23.27 -9.70 -0.41
N ALA A 456 22.35 -10.50 -0.98
CA ALA A 456 22.56 -11.10 -2.30
C ALA A 456 23.10 -10.08 -3.31
N GLY A 457 24.39 -10.20 -3.66
CA GLY A 457 25.05 -9.27 -4.57
C GLY A 457 25.51 -7.97 -3.93
N SER A 458 26.68 -7.53 -4.37
CA SER A 458 27.34 -6.25 -4.06
C SER A 458 26.56 -5.00 -4.53
N THR A 459 25.24 -4.97 -4.46
CA THR A 459 24.46 -3.82 -4.88
C THR A 459 24.19 -2.97 -3.65
N SER A 460 24.94 -1.87 -3.55
CA SER A 460 24.58 -0.72 -2.73
C SER A 460 23.28 -0.06 -3.21
N ARG A 461 22.42 -0.77 -3.96
CA ARG A 461 21.29 -0.24 -4.71
C ARG A 461 20.13 -1.22 -4.77
N GLN A 462 18.91 -0.68 -4.73
CA GLN A 462 17.64 -1.38 -4.89
C GLN A 462 16.79 -0.62 -5.90
N THR A 463 16.02 -1.33 -6.72
CA THR A 463 14.97 -0.72 -7.53
C THR A 463 13.64 -0.76 -6.78
N ILE A 464 12.94 0.36 -6.70
CA ILE A 464 11.59 0.49 -6.14
C ILE A 464 10.59 0.90 -7.23
N TYR A 465 9.33 0.50 -7.07
CA TYR A 465 8.26 0.73 -8.05
C TYR A 465 7.03 1.31 -7.36
N PRO A 466 6.43 2.41 -7.87
CA PRO A 466 5.15 2.88 -7.36
C PRO A 466 4.04 1.89 -7.74
N ILE A 467 3.08 1.68 -6.84
CA ILE A 467 1.92 0.81 -7.06
C ILE A 467 0.74 1.68 -7.52
N PRO A 468 0.14 1.43 -8.70
CA PRO A 468 -1.05 2.15 -9.15
C PRO A 468 -2.20 2.07 -8.16
N GLN A 469 -2.92 3.16 -7.93
CA GLN A 469 -4.05 3.15 -7.02
C GLN A 469 -5.14 2.16 -7.45
N LYS A 470 -5.34 2.00 -8.77
CA LYS A 470 -6.27 1.03 -9.34
C LYS A 470 -5.99 -0.41 -8.88
N TYR A 471 -4.75 -0.76 -8.56
CA TYR A 471 -4.44 -2.10 -8.03
C TYR A 471 -5.17 -2.34 -6.71
N PHE A 472 -5.11 -1.39 -5.77
CA PHE A 472 -5.75 -1.51 -4.46
C PHE A 472 -7.27 -1.61 -4.59
N TYR A 473 -7.87 -0.75 -5.41
CA TYR A 473 -9.29 -0.82 -5.75
C TYR A 473 -9.66 -2.22 -6.28
N ASN A 474 -8.95 -2.70 -7.30
CA ASN A 474 -9.22 -3.99 -7.92
C ASN A 474 -9.15 -5.15 -6.91
N MET A 475 -8.21 -5.12 -5.96
CA MET A 475 -8.06 -6.17 -4.94
C MET A 475 -9.31 -6.30 -4.05
N LEU A 476 -10.11 -5.26 -3.91
CA LEU A 476 -11.34 -5.29 -3.11
C LEU A 476 -12.57 -5.75 -3.91
N THR A 477 -12.48 -5.80 -5.23
CA THR A 477 -13.60 -6.18 -6.09
C THR A 477 -13.86 -7.69 -6.11
N GLU A 478 -15.12 -8.07 -6.21
CA GLU A 478 -15.52 -9.46 -6.43
C GLU A 478 -14.99 -10.02 -7.76
N GLU A 479 -14.90 -9.19 -8.81
CA GLU A 479 -14.42 -9.59 -10.14
C GLU A 479 -13.01 -10.17 -10.09
N THR A 480 -12.09 -9.49 -9.38
CA THR A 480 -10.71 -9.95 -9.22
C THR A 480 -10.68 -11.38 -8.67
N TRP A 481 -11.45 -11.65 -7.62
CA TRP A 481 -11.37 -12.92 -6.90
C TRP A 481 -12.20 -14.05 -7.52
N LYS A 482 -13.34 -13.73 -8.14
CA LYS A 482 -14.20 -14.74 -8.80
C LYS A 482 -13.84 -15.01 -10.26
N GLN A 483 -13.22 -14.06 -10.95
CA GLN A 483 -12.95 -14.18 -12.39
C GLN A 483 -11.46 -14.18 -12.71
N GLN A 484 -10.71 -13.19 -12.21
CA GLN A 484 -9.30 -13.01 -12.58
C GLN A 484 -8.40 -14.07 -11.92
N VAL A 485 -8.47 -14.21 -10.60
CA VAL A 485 -7.67 -15.17 -9.82
C VAL A 485 -7.86 -16.62 -10.28
N PRO A 486 -9.09 -17.13 -10.51
CA PRO A 486 -9.26 -18.50 -11.01
C PRO A 486 -8.66 -18.72 -12.40
N ARG A 487 -8.56 -17.66 -13.21
CA ARG A 487 -8.06 -17.72 -14.58
C ARG A 487 -6.54 -17.57 -14.67
N PHE A 488 -5.94 -16.66 -13.91
CA PHE A 488 -4.52 -16.33 -14.02
C PHE A 488 -3.69 -16.62 -12.75
N GLY A 489 -4.33 -17.12 -11.69
CA GLY A 489 -3.67 -17.44 -10.42
C GLY A 489 -3.01 -16.21 -9.78
N LEU A 490 -1.82 -16.41 -9.21
CA LEU A 490 -1.05 -15.33 -8.55
C LEU A 490 -0.78 -14.13 -9.47
N ALA A 491 -0.72 -14.32 -10.80
CA ALA A 491 -0.49 -13.21 -11.72
C ALA A 491 -1.57 -12.12 -11.66
N SER A 492 -2.79 -12.45 -11.21
CA SER A 492 -3.88 -11.47 -11.04
C SER A 492 -3.73 -10.59 -9.82
N ILE A 493 -3.03 -11.05 -8.79
CA ILE A 493 -2.91 -10.35 -7.49
C ILE A 493 -1.50 -9.87 -7.21
N ARG A 494 -0.52 -10.25 -8.04
CA ARG A 494 0.84 -9.72 -7.93
C ARG A 494 0.86 -8.23 -8.19
N MET A 495 1.53 -7.52 -7.30
CA MET A 495 1.73 -6.09 -7.42
C MET A 495 2.50 -5.77 -8.71
N PRO A 496 2.04 -4.76 -9.48
CA PRO A 496 2.65 -4.44 -10.75
C PRO A 496 4.02 -3.78 -10.57
N ARG A 497 4.99 -4.21 -11.40
CA ARG A 497 6.34 -3.61 -11.46
C ARG A 497 6.48 -2.81 -12.75
N LEU A 498 6.09 -1.53 -12.68
CA LEU A 498 6.15 -0.59 -13.80
C LEU A 498 7.57 -0.03 -13.95
N LYS A 499 8.38 -0.67 -14.79
CA LYS A 499 9.83 -0.37 -14.92
C LYS A 499 10.10 1.08 -15.27
N GLU A 500 9.24 1.67 -16.09
CA GLU A 500 9.38 3.03 -16.55
C GLU A 500 9.29 3.99 -15.35
N TRP A 501 8.38 3.74 -14.40
CA TRP A 501 8.16 4.58 -13.21
C TRP A 501 9.09 4.26 -12.04
N SER A 502 9.96 3.26 -12.20
CA SER A 502 10.82 2.77 -11.14
C SER A 502 11.98 3.72 -10.85
N MET A 503 12.54 3.58 -9.65
CA MET A 503 13.75 4.29 -9.25
C MET A 503 14.77 3.33 -8.68
N THR A 504 16.04 3.56 -8.97
CA THR A 504 17.14 2.86 -8.30
C THR A 504 17.70 3.74 -7.20
N ILE A 505 17.53 3.32 -5.96
CA ILE A 505 17.96 4.01 -4.76
C ILE A 505 19.20 3.34 -4.16
N PRO A 506 20.14 4.10 -3.56
CA PRO A 506 21.23 3.50 -2.82
C PRO A 506 20.77 2.94 -1.47
N LYS A 507 21.54 2.02 -0.87
CA LYS A 507 21.33 1.59 0.53
C LYS A 507 21.38 2.85 1.41
N PRO A 508 20.40 3.07 2.30
CA PRO A 508 20.47 4.13 3.30
C PRO A 508 21.77 4.01 4.12
N ASN A 509 22.42 5.13 4.39
CA ASN A 509 23.67 5.18 5.16
C ASN A 509 23.43 4.97 6.65
#